data_AF-A0A917S5I5-F1
#
_entry.id   AF-A0A917S5I5-F1
#
_cell.length_a   1.000
_cell.length_b   1.000
_cell.length_c   1.000
_cell.angle_alpha   90.00
_cell.angle_beta   90.00
_cell.angle_gamma   90.00
#
_symmetry.space_group_name_H-M   'P 1'
#
loop_
_entity.id
_entity.type
_entity.pdbx_description
1 polymer ?
#
loop_
_entity_poly.entity_id
_entity_poly.type
_entity_poly.pdbx_seq_one_letter_code
_entity_poly.pdbx_strand_id
1 'polypeptide(L)'
;MPDREQGPWSHADAWILAATSSGRRGSTLSGLIGSADAINHDIPTRDQLASSLGALLQAGLIEHHDGRFRTTRPGKLIRKHWRGGLFNWSATLLPQLQQLPRAGVEWPLTEDEFRAAYEAYRRW
;
A
#
# COMPACT_ATOMS: atom_id res chain seq x y z
N MET A 1 12.23 1.89 23.78
CA MET A 1 11.11 1.24 23.08
C MET A 1 11.71 0.12 22.26
N PRO A 2 11.35 -1.16 22.45
CA PRO A 2 11.91 -2.21 21.60
C PRO A 2 11.35 -2.00 20.18
N ASP A 3 12.24 -1.86 19.21
CA ASP A 3 11.90 -2.00 17.79
C ASP A 3 11.24 -3.37 17.64
N ARG A 4 9.94 -3.40 17.41
CA ARG A 4 9.27 -4.64 17.02
C ARG A 4 9.66 -4.87 15.58
N GLU A 5 10.68 -5.69 15.35
CA GLU A 5 10.86 -6.36 14.07
C GLU A 5 9.56 -7.10 13.78
N GLN A 6 8.73 -6.54 12.91
CA GLN A 6 7.61 -7.27 12.34
C GLN A 6 8.15 -8.20 11.26
N GLY A 7 7.43 -9.29 11.00
CA GLY A 7 7.81 -10.32 10.03
C GLY A 7 8.09 -9.78 8.62
N PRO A 8 8.53 -10.65 7.70
CA PRO A 8 8.98 -10.23 6.37
C PRO A 8 7.88 -9.49 5.59
N TRP A 9 8.29 -8.66 4.63
CA TRP A 9 7.37 -8.10 3.63
C TRP A 9 6.49 -9.19 3.02
N SER A 10 5.21 -8.85 2.89
CA SER A 10 4.13 -9.74 2.51
C SER A 10 3.56 -9.39 1.13
N HIS A 11 2.74 -10.29 0.61
CA HIS A 11 1.98 -10.05 -0.61
C HIS A 11 1.10 -8.79 -0.52
N ALA A 12 0.50 -8.53 0.66
CA ALA A 12 -0.32 -7.35 0.90
C ALA A 12 0.51 -6.06 0.79
N ASP A 13 1.72 -6.02 1.33
CA ASP A 13 2.55 -4.80 1.24
C ASP A 13 2.91 -4.47 -0.22
N ALA A 14 3.27 -5.49 -1.01
CA ALA A 14 3.58 -5.34 -2.43
C ALA A 14 2.36 -4.88 -3.24
N TRP A 15 1.18 -5.40 -2.90
CA TRP A 15 -0.08 -5.04 -3.52
C TRP A 15 -0.46 -3.58 -3.24
N ILE A 16 -0.43 -3.17 -1.97
CA ILE A 16 -0.76 -1.81 -1.55
C ILE A 16 0.22 -0.80 -2.15
N LEU A 17 1.51 -1.15 -2.24
CA LEU A 17 2.48 -0.31 -2.97
C LEU A 17 2.12 -0.21 -4.46
N ALA A 18 1.72 -1.30 -5.11
CA ALA A 18 1.31 -1.29 -6.52
C ALA A 18 0.11 -0.36 -6.74
N ALA A 19 -0.89 -0.46 -5.87
CA ALA A 19 -2.15 0.29 -5.89
C ALA A 19 -1.99 1.79 -5.55
N THR A 20 -0.90 2.17 -4.88
CA THR A 20 -0.67 3.57 -4.51
C THR A 20 -0.43 4.45 -5.75
N SER A 21 -1.08 5.62 -5.80
CA SER A 21 -0.97 6.53 -6.92
C SER A 21 0.46 7.05 -7.14
N SER A 22 0.88 7.10 -8.41
CA SER A 22 2.12 7.75 -8.84
C SER A 22 1.96 9.22 -9.19
N GLY A 23 0.71 9.67 -9.36
CA GLY A 23 0.37 11.03 -9.76
C GLY A 23 0.61 12.05 -8.65
N ARG A 24 0.82 13.31 -9.02
CA ARG A 24 1.12 14.39 -8.05
C ARG A 24 0.04 14.56 -6.99
N ARG A 25 -1.23 14.34 -7.35
CA ARG A 25 -2.38 14.48 -6.46
C ARG A 25 -2.49 13.36 -5.42
N GLY A 26 -1.85 12.20 -5.61
CA GLY A 26 -2.10 11.03 -4.76
C GLY A 26 -3.52 10.45 -4.90
N SER A 27 -3.83 9.41 -4.14
CA SER A 27 -5.14 8.76 -4.06
C SER A 27 -5.71 8.87 -2.65
N THR A 28 -7.02 9.08 -2.53
CA THR A 28 -7.73 8.90 -1.25
C THR A 28 -7.68 7.43 -0.83
N LEU A 29 -8.06 7.13 0.42
CA LEU A 29 -8.18 5.74 0.87
C LEU A 29 -9.17 4.94 0.01
N SER A 30 -10.31 5.52 -0.36
CA SER A 30 -11.28 4.88 -1.28
C SER A 30 -10.68 4.60 -2.67
N GLY A 31 -9.93 5.56 -3.23
CA GLY A 31 -9.25 5.37 -4.51
C GLY A 31 -8.12 4.34 -4.45
N LEU A 32 -7.45 4.23 -3.30
CA LEU A 32 -6.47 3.17 -3.05
C LEU A 32 -7.13 1.80 -2.99
N ILE A 33 -8.25 1.66 -2.26
CA ILE A 33 -9.05 0.41 -2.20
C ILE A 33 -9.48 -0.01 -3.61
N GLY A 34 -10.05 0.91 -4.40
CA GLY A 34 -10.47 0.59 -5.76
C GLY A 34 -9.32 0.24 -6.69
N SER A 35 -8.16 0.89 -6.55
CA SER A 35 -6.96 0.53 -7.32
C SER A 35 -6.42 -0.84 -6.91
N ALA A 36 -6.50 -1.18 -5.62
CA ALA A 36 -6.09 -2.46 -5.10
C ALA A 36 -6.97 -3.58 -5.68
N ASP A 37 -8.29 -3.42 -5.59
CA ASP A 37 -9.27 -4.35 -6.17
C ASP A 37 -9.07 -4.54 -7.68
N ALA A 38 -8.88 -3.47 -8.44
CA ALA A 38 -8.63 -3.55 -9.87
C ALA A 38 -7.33 -4.32 -10.24
N ILE A 39 -6.33 -4.35 -9.35
CA ILE A 39 -5.04 -5.01 -9.59
C ILE A 39 -5.06 -6.49 -9.17
N ASN A 40 -5.69 -6.81 -8.04
CA ASN A 40 -5.61 -8.15 -7.44
C ASN A 40 -6.93 -8.94 -7.49
N HIS A 41 -8.03 -8.31 -7.94
CA HIS A 41 -9.38 -8.87 -7.89
C HIS A 41 -9.78 -9.33 -6.47
N ASP A 42 -9.34 -8.58 -5.48
CA ASP A 42 -9.58 -8.82 -4.06
C ASP A 42 -9.64 -7.47 -3.34
N ILE A 43 -10.31 -7.40 -2.19
CA ILE A 43 -10.44 -6.15 -1.44
C ILE A 43 -9.59 -6.26 -0.17
N PRO A 44 -8.62 -5.36 0.04
CA PRO A 44 -7.76 -5.46 1.20
C PRO A 44 -8.56 -5.22 2.48
N THR A 45 -8.28 -6.00 3.52
CA THR A 45 -8.90 -5.81 4.83
C THR A 45 -8.36 -4.57 5.52
N ARG A 46 -9.07 -4.08 6.55
CA ARG A 46 -8.60 -2.98 7.42
C ARG A 46 -7.21 -3.26 7.97
N ASP A 47 -6.98 -4.47 8.49
CA ASP A 47 -5.71 -4.87 9.10
C ASP A 47 -4.57 -4.91 8.07
N GLN A 48 -4.84 -5.44 6.87
CA GLN A 48 -3.88 -5.44 5.77
C GLN A 48 -3.49 -4.02 5.36
N LEU A 49 -4.46 -3.11 5.24
CA LEU A 49 -4.20 -1.70 4.94
C LEU A 49 -3.42 -1.02 6.06
N ALA A 50 -3.84 -1.16 7.31
CA ALA A 50 -3.21 -0.54 8.46
C ALA A 50 -1.74 -0.97 8.57
N SER A 51 -1.47 -2.28 8.49
CA SER A 51 -0.12 -2.83 8.56
C SER A 51 0.73 -2.41 7.35
N SER A 52 0.20 -2.55 6.12
CA SER A 52 0.96 -2.23 4.90
C SER A 52 1.26 -0.74 4.77
N LEU A 53 0.26 0.12 5.01
CA LEU A 53 0.46 1.58 4.95
C LEU A 53 1.47 2.03 6.00
N GLY A 54 1.39 1.48 7.22
CA GLY A 54 2.33 1.79 8.29
C GLY A 54 3.78 1.45 7.90
N ALA A 55 4.01 0.23 7.42
CA ALA A 55 5.32 -0.22 6.98
C ALA A 55 5.85 0.58 5.77
N LEU A 56 5.02 0.83 4.76
CA LEU A 56 5.41 1.56 3.55
C LEU A 56 5.70 3.04 3.83
N LEU A 57 4.96 3.67 4.76
CA LEU A 57 5.21 5.04 5.22
C LEU A 57 6.54 5.14 5.97
N GLN A 58 6.79 4.21 6.91
CA GLN A 58 8.06 4.20 7.65
C GLN A 58 9.27 3.91 6.75
N ALA A 59 9.13 3.02 5.78
CA ALA A 59 10.16 2.77 4.78
C ALA A 59 10.35 3.93 3.78
N GLY A 60 9.54 5.00 3.86
CA GLY A 60 9.61 6.16 2.97
C GLY A 60 9.25 5.83 1.52
N LEU A 61 8.52 4.73 1.27
CA LEU A 61 8.12 4.27 -0.06
C LEU A 61 6.83 4.94 -0.53
N ILE A 62 5.97 5.31 0.42
CA ILE A 62 4.82 6.15 0.21
C ILE A 62 4.84 7.33 1.18
N GLU A 63 4.05 8.34 0.89
CA GLU A 63 3.81 9.48 1.77
C GLU A 63 2.29 9.72 1.87
N HIS A 64 1.86 10.27 3.00
CA HIS A 64 0.47 10.62 3.27
C HIS A 64 0.37 12.11 3.62
N HIS A 65 -0.40 12.87 2.85
CA HIS A 65 -0.62 14.31 3.05
C HIS A 65 -2.05 14.67 2.63
N ASP A 66 -2.74 15.50 3.42
CA ASP A 66 -4.13 15.93 3.19
C ASP A 66 -5.09 14.78 2.84
N GLY A 67 -5.00 13.66 3.57
CA GLY A 67 -5.87 12.50 3.36
C GLY A 67 -5.58 11.71 2.08
N ARG A 68 -4.41 11.90 1.47
CA ARG A 68 -4.02 11.28 0.20
C ARG A 68 -2.68 10.58 0.28
N PHE A 69 -2.63 9.38 -0.28
CA PHE A 69 -1.43 8.55 -0.39
C PHE A 69 -0.77 8.74 -1.75
N ARG A 70 0.55 8.90 -1.76
CA ARG A 70 1.33 9.02 -2.97
C ARG A 70 2.60 8.18 -2.87
N THR A 71 3.00 7.58 -3.99
CA THR A 71 4.29 6.90 -4.06
C THR A 71 5.43 7.93 -4.10
N THR A 72 6.41 7.78 -3.23
CA THR A 72 7.62 8.61 -3.21
C THR A 72 8.57 8.24 -4.35
N ARG A 73 9.71 8.92 -4.46
CA ARG A 73 10.76 8.55 -5.42
C ARG A 73 11.31 7.13 -5.16
N PRO A 74 11.70 6.74 -3.93
CA PRO A 74 12.05 5.35 -3.61
C PRO A 74 10.98 4.32 -3.99
N GLY A 75 9.72 4.54 -3.61
CA GLY A 75 8.65 3.61 -3.97
C GLY A 75 8.44 3.49 -5.48
N LYS A 76 8.62 4.58 -6.24
CA LYS A 76 8.57 4.56 -7.71
C LYS A 76 9.69 3.71 -8.30
N LEU A 77 10.89 3.70 -7.71
CA LEU A 77 11.98 2.85 -8.17
C LEU A 77 11.66 1.36 -7.97
N ILE A 78 11.04 1.00 -6.86
CA ILE A 78 10.53 -0.37 -6.65
C ILE A 78 9.47 -0.68 -7.70
N ARG A 79 8.46 0.19 -7.86
CA ARG A 79 7.36 0.00 -8.83
C ARG A 79 7.83 -0.10 -10.29
N LYS A 80 8.97 0.48 -10.67
CA LYS A 80 9.56 0.31 -12.02
C LYS A 80 9.96 -1.13 -12.35
N HIS A 81 10.12 -2.00 -11.34
CA HIS A 81 10.39 -3.42 -11.55
C HIS A 81 9.13 -4.19 -11.95
N TRP A 82 7.94 -3.61 -11.76
CA TRP A 82 6.71 -4.18 -12.29
C TRP A 82 6.76 -4.23 -13.81
N ARG A 83 6.92 -5.45 -14.32
CA ARG A 83 6.95 -5.78 -15.75
C ARG A 83 5.98 -6.93 -16.01
N GLY A 84 5.39 -6.98 -17.20
CA GLY A 84 4.61 -8.14 -17.65
C GLY A 84 3.10 -8.12 -17.33
N GLY A 85 2.48 -6.94 -17.25
CA GLY A 85 1.01 -6.81 -17.13
C GLY A 85 0.46 -6.84 -15.71
N LEU A 86 -0.87 -6.70 -15.60
CA LEU A 86 -1.58 -6.48 -14.33
C LEU A 86 -1.42 -7.61 -13.31
N PHE A 87 -1.05 -8.83 -13.71
CA PHE A 87 -1.01 -10.01 -12.82
C PHE A 87 0.40 -10.36 -12.29
N ASN A 88 1.46 -9.76 -12.84
CA ASN A 88 2.85 -10.10 -12.48
C ASN A 88 3.46 -9.19 -11.41
N TRP A 89 2.65 -8.35 -10.76
CA TRP A 89 3.13 -7.39 -9.76
C TRP A 89 3.74 -8.10 -8.54
N SER A 90 3.15 -9.20 -8.07
CA SER A 90 3.62 -9.87 -6.85
C SER A 90 4.99 -10.51 -7.05
N ALA A 91 5.18 -11.21 -8.18
CA ALA A 91 6.44 -11.82 -8.56
C ALA A 91 7.58 -10.81 -8.80
N THR A 92 7.25 -9.53 -9.03
CA THR A 92 8.25 -8.49 -9.35
C THR A 92 8.49 -7.50 -8.23
N LEU A 93 7.47 -7.14 -7.45
CA LEU A 93 7.56 -6.13 -6.39
C LEU A 93 7.92 -6.72 -5.03
N LEU A 94 7.38 -7.90 -4.69
CA LEU A 94 7.64 -8.52 -3.39
C LEU A 94 9.14 -8.81 -3.18
N PRO A 95 9.88 -9.40 -4.15
CA PRO A 95 11.30 -9.66 -3.97
C PRO A 95 12.13 -8.38 -3.75
N GLN A 96 11.69 -7.26 -4.34
CA GLN A 96 12.35 -5.95 -4.17
C GLN A 96 12.08 -5.37 -2.79
N LEU A 97 10.84 -5.49 -2.29
CA LEU A 97 10.50 -5.11 -0.92
C LEU A 97 11.27 -5.94 0.10
N GLN A 98 11.40 -7.25 -0.11
CA GLN A 98 12.13 -8.16 0.76
C GLN A 98 13.64 -7.86 0.88
N GLN A 99 14.21 -6.99 0.03
CA GLN A 99 15.57 -6.48 0.20
C GLN A 99 15.68 -5.35 1.25
N LEU A 100 14.54 -4.81 1.69
CA LEU A 100 14.47 -3.72 2.66
C LEU A 100 14.06 -4.25 4.03
N PRO A 101 14.52 -3.64 5.13
CA PRO A 101 13.97 -3.94 6.44
C PRO A 101 12.49 -3.56 6.48
N ARG A 102 11.65 -4.44 7.04
CA ARG A 102 10.25 -4.13 7.33
C ARG A 102 10.12 -3.70 8.79
N ALA A 103 10.22 -2.40 9.02
CA ALA A 103 9.79 -1.80 10.27
C ALA A 103 8.39 -1.22 10.06
N GLY A 104 7.50 -1.37 11.04
CA GLY A 104 6.19 -0.75 10.93
C GLY A 104 5.41 -0.82 12.22
N VAL A 105 4.94 0.33 12.68
CA VAL A 105 3.73 0.43 13.50
C VAL A 105 2.55 0.50 12.53
N GLU A 106 1.42 -0.12 12.86
CA GLU A 106 0.21 0.02 12.05
C GLU A 106 -0.14 1.50 11.85
N TRP A 107 -0.45 1.87 10.62
CA TRP A 107 -1.03 3.19 10.34
C TRP A 107 -2.40 3.27 11.04
N PRO A 108 -2.71 4.37 11.74
CA PRO A 108 -3.92 4.47 12.55
C PRO A 108 -5.17 4.57 11.66
N LEU A 109 -5.66 3.40 11.21
CA LEU A 109 -6.88 3.24 10.44
C LEU A 109 -7.96 2.65 11.35
N THR A 110 -8.95 3.45 11.70
CA THR A 110 -10.11 2.97 12.45
C THR A 110 -11.07 2.16 11.57
N GLU A 111 -11.92 1.35 12.20
CA GLU A 111 -12.96 0.61 11.50
C GLU A 111 -13.96 1.54 10.79
N ASP A 112 -14.29 2.67 11.41
CA ASP A 112 -15.20 3.67 10.83
C ASP A 112 -14.62 4.32 9.57
N GLU A 113 -13.34 4.70 9.59
CA GLU A 113 -12.64 5.24 8.43
C GLU A 113 -12.54 4.22 7.30
N PHE A 114 -12.24 2.96 7.62
CA PHE A 114 -12.19 1.88 6.64
C PHE A 114 -13.56 1.66 5.99
N ARG A 115 -14.62 1.53 6.80
CA ARG A 115 -16.00 1.38 6.33
C ARG A 115 -16.43 2.54 5.45
N ALA A 116 -16.18 3.79 5.87
CA ALA A 116 -16.52 4.97 5.08
C ALA A 116 -15.79 4.99 3.73
N ALA A 117 -14.51 4.63 3.70
CA ALA A 117 -13.74 4.55 2.46
C ALA A 117 -14.23 3.43 1.54
N TYR A 118 -14.57 2.27 2.10
CA TYR A 118 -15.13 1.14 1.37
C TYR A 118 -16.49 1.50 0.74
N GLU A 119 -17.40 2.12 1.50
CA GLU A 119 -18.68 2.59 0.98
C GLU A 119 -18.53 3.63 -0.13
N ALA A 120 -17.58 4.56 0.02
CA ALA A 120 -17.28 5.55 -1.01
C ALA A 120 -16.74 4.90 -2.29
N TYR A 121 -15.89 3.87 -2.18
CA TYR A 121 -15.42 3.08 -3.31
C TYR A 121 -16.57 2.35 -4.01
N ARG A 122 -17.50 1.72 -3.27
CA ARG A 122 -18.64 1.00 -3.87
C ARG A 122 -19.63 1.87 -4.65
N ARG A 123 -19.54 3.18 -4.50
CA ARG A 123 -20.39 4.16 -5.21
C ARG A 123 -19.72 4.73 -6.47
N TRP A 124 -18.45 4.41 -6.71
CA TRP A 124 -17.76 4.73 -7.97
C TRP A 124 -18.24 3.83 -9.10
#